data_AF-A0AAJ6DNQ9-F1
#
_entry.id   AF-A0AAJ6DNQ9-F1
#
_cell.length_a   1.000
_cell.length_b   1.000
_cell.length_c   1.000
_cell.angle_alpha   90.00
_cell.angle_beta   90.00
_cell.angle_gamma   90.00
#
_symmetry.space_group_name_H-M   'P 1'
#
loop_
_entity.id
_entity.type
_entity.pdbx_description
1 polymer ?
#
loop_
_entity_poly.entity_id
_entity_poly.type
_entity_poly.pdbx_seq_one_letter_code
_entity_poly.pdbx_strand_id
1 'polypeptide(L)'
;MAITTGTTGTKRRNAVLGLYDSPLHRDWAFWMTSGWGVLTGLAIGTSDEPRTMPAWLDTSLAVLMFAGLFGVLPSWIRRLFRQWRARGRRRAPHARVRTHAGTASGAPEPPGPPEQPFLPPPRPPGPRQAPPAGGPGGTRARGAAAGGGEDTTLSASAILARARNTMPHPVARAVRTLQQAHSGKEQYEALLDAAETLSICVGVTTAALLRTRGEQSGDGAVPGDEKALRQVSALRGSLLRSSATFGTWTNWLEAVVHLAVSRPAAMPAALTALYDGTSGPALVGHLNALRVERNRAAHGDKPQSRGESALRVREIRPHFEQALVRAEFLTESPWVLTVSSSYRPATRTFDVVARDVMGDHPDFERRRFTWAEPVATEVFYLLSAGTPVILSPFVASLFCPQCRQMEVCYAAWAGKDTGPAHLKSFDRGHTVHSPELGDEIRALPGLRRRDTAG
;
A
#
# COMPACT_ATOMS: atom_id res chain seq x y z
N MET A 1 -33.50 -19.35 18.14
CA MET A 1 -34.00 -18.05 18.61
C MET A 1 -32.84 -17.06 18.47
N ALA A 2 -33.05 -15.99 17.69
CA ALA A 2 -32.19 -14.82 17.42
C ALA A 2 -30.74 -15.07 16.90
N ILE A 3 -30.61 -15.05 15.57
CA ILE A 3 -29.37 -14.76 14.83
C ILE A 3 -29.27 -13.23 14.68
N THR A 4 -28.24 -12.61 15.24
CA THR A 4 -27.89 -11.20 14.96
C THR A 4 -26.79 -11.14 13.90
N THR A 5 -27.19 -10.85 12.66
CA THR A 5 -26.30 -10.48 11.56
C THR A 5 -25.91 -9.00 11.69
N GLY A 6 -24.69 -8.74 12.15
CA GLY A 6 -24.10 -7.40 12.18
C GLY A 6 -23.29 -7.10 10.92
N THR A 7 -23.93 -6.61 9.86
CA THR A 7 -23.24 -6.07 8.68
C THR A 7 -22.70 -4.67 8.97
N THR A 8 -21.41 -4.57 9.31
CA THR A 8 -20.73 -3.27 9.41
C THR A 8 -20.09 -2.90 8.07
N GLY A 9 -20.92 -2.41 7.15
CA GLY A 9 -20.45 -1.78 5.91
C GLY A 9 -19.69 -0.49 6.22
N THR A 10 -18.41 -0.44 5.88
CA THR A 10 -17.56 0.74 6.03
C THR A 10 -17.94 1.80 4.98
N LYS A 11 -18.62 2.85 5.45
CA LYS A 11 -19.07 4.01 4.66
C LYS A 11 -17.84 4.82 4.19
N ARG A 12 -17.50 4.79 2.89
CA ARG A 12 -16.53 5.70 2.26
C ARG A 12 -16.92 7.16 2.58
N ARG A 13 -16.03 7.92 3.20
CA ARG A 13 -16.21 9.36 3.45
C ARG A 13 -15.88 10.13 2.16
N ASN A 14 -16.81 10.94 1.69
CA ASN A 14 -16.64 11.77 0.50
C ASN A 14 -15.60 12.87 0.73
N ALA A 15 -14.69 13.04 -0.23
CA ALA A 15 -13.60 14.01 -0.21
C ALA A 15 -13.99 15.44 -0.65
N VAL A 16 -15.29 15.76 -0.70
CA VAL A 16 -15.74 17.11 -1.05
C VAL A 16 -15.93 17.91 0.24
N LEU A 17 -14.95 18.76 0.54
CA LEU A 17 -14.92 19.79 1.60
C LEU A 17 -14.99 19.31 3.07
N GLY A 18 -15.12 18.00 3.34
CA GLY A 18 -15.20 17.47 4.70
C GLY A 18 -16.36 18.04 5.52
N LEU A 19 -17.39 18.56 4.83
CA LEU A 19 -18.59 19.16 5.42
C LEU A 19 -19.72 18.12 5.54
N TYR A 20 -19.76 17.14 4.64
CA TYR A 20 -20.80 16.10 4.57
C TYR A 20 -20.26 14.73 5.00
N ASP A 21 -21.04 14.00 5.80
CA ASP A 21 -20.65 12.76 6.48
C ASP A 21 -20.87 11.51 5.63
N SER A 22 -21.54 11.65 4.49
CA SER A 22 -21.95 10.55 3.62
C SER A 22 -21.86 10.94 2.14
N PRO A 23 -21.96 9.97 1.20
CA PRO A 23 -22.10 10.29 -0.21
C PRO A 23 -23.18 11.35 -0.40
N LEU A 24 -22.96 12.36 -1.26
CA LEU A 24 -23.84 13.55 -1.36
C LEU A 24 -25.33 13.20 -1.48
N HIS A 25 -25.65 12.15 -2.24
CA HIS A 25 -27.02 11.65 -2.42
C HIS A 25 -27.65 11.00 -1.17
N ARG A 26 -26.86 10.64 -0.15
CA ARG A 26 -27.32 10.04 1.13
C ARG A 26 -27.19 11.00 2.32
N ASP A 27 -26.68 12.22 2.11
CA ASP A 27 -26.53 13.18 3.19
C ASP A 27 -27.75 14.10 3.26
N TRP A 28 -28.51 13.98 4.34
CA TRP A 28 -29.64 14.86 4.62
C TRP A 28 -29.24 16.35 4.61
N ALA A 29 -28.04 16.70 5.09
CA ALA A 29 -27.60 18.09 5.13
C ALA A 29 -27.35 18.66 3.72
N PHE A 30 -26.91 17.81 2.78
CA PHE A 30 -26.81 18.19 1.37
C PHE A 30 -28.20 18.47 0.78
N TRP A 31 -29.16 17.57 0.99
CA TRP A 31 -30.53 17.75 0.49
C TRP A 31 -31.25 18.94 1.12
N MET A 32 -30.98 19.24 2.40
CA MET A 32 -31.50 20.46 3.04
C MET A 32 -30.92 21.73 2.42
N THR A 33 -29.61 21.74 2.13
CA THR A 33 -28.96 22.90 1.49
C THR A 33 -29.52 23.12 0.07
N SER A 34 -29.66 22.05 -0.70
CA SER A 34 -30.26 22.09 -2.03
C SER A 34 -31.74 22.48 -1.98
N GLY A 35 -32.49 21.96 -1.00
CA GLY A 35 -33.91 22.26 -0.78
C GLY A 35 -34.16 23.73 -0.46
N TRP A 36 -33.35 24.32 0.42
CA TRP A 36 -33.44 25.76 0.71
C TRP A 36 -33.10 26.62 -0.51
N GLY A 37 -32.12 26.22 -1.32
CA GLY A 37 -31.79 26.92 -2.56
C GLY A 37 -32.95 26.91 -3.57
N VAL A 38 -33.57 25.75 -3.78
CA VAL A 38 -34.72 25.60 -4.69
C VAL A 38 -35.95 26.34 -4.16
N LEU A 39 -36.26 26.20 -2.87
CA LEU A 39 -37.42 26.87 -2.26
C LEU A 39 -37.30 28.40 -2.34
N THR A 40 -36.11 28.94 -2.08
CA THR A 40 -35.84 30.39 -2.17
C THR A 40 -35.99 30.89 -3.60
N GLY A 41 -35.48 30.14 -4.59
CA GLY A 41 -35.64 30.48 -6.00
C GLY A 41 -37.10 30.52 -6.45
N LEU A 42 -37.92 29.56 -5.99
CA LEU A 42 -39.35 29.49 -6.30
C LEU A 42 -40.16 30.60 -5.59
N ALA A 43 -39.84 30.89 -4.33
CA ALA A 43 -40.53 31.92 -3.55
C ALA A 43 -40.30 33.33 -4.14
N ILE A 44 -39.09 33.62 -4.61
CA ILE A 44 -38.77 34.92 -5.24
C ILE A 44 -39.26 34.97 -6.70
N GLY A 45 -39.29 33.83 -7.39
CA GLY A 45 -39.86 33.75 -8.73
C GLY A 45 -41.36 34.06 -8.81
N THR A 46 -42.07 34.02 -7.67
CA THR A 46 -43.52 34.17 -7.58
C THR A 46 -43.99 35.44 -6.84
N SER A 47 -43.06 36.32 -6.43
CA SER A 47 -43.41 37.57 -5.75
C SER A 47 -43.61 38.75 -6.71
N ASP A 48 -44.75 39.44 -6.59
CA ASP A 48 -45.11 40.65 -7.35
C ASP A 48 -44.62 41.96 -6.71
N GLU A 49 -43.70 41.89 -5.75
CA GLU A 49 -43.17 43.08 -5.07
C GLU A 49 -42.22 43.90 -5.99
N PRO A 50 -42.23 45.23 -5.90
CA PRO A 50 -41.36 46.09 -6.69
C PRO A 50 -39.89 45.90 -6.32
N ARG A 51 -39.07 45.47 -7.29
CA ARG A 51 -37.66 45.12 -7.11
C ARG A 51 -36.76 46.31 -7.46
N THR A 52 -35.80 46.61 -6.59
CA THR A 52 -34.80 47.67 -6.80
C THR A 52 -33.60 47.20 -7.63
N MET A 53 -33.49 45.90 -7.92
CA MET A 53 -32.40 45.26 -8.66
C MET A 53 -32.91 44.30 -9.74
N PRO A 54 -32.08 43.95 -10.75
CA PRO A 54 -32.42 42.94 -11.74
C PRO A 54 -32.81 41.60 -11.08
N ALA A 55 -33.94 41.03 -11.50
CA ALA A 55 -34.53 39.84 -10.89
C ALA A 55 -33.57 38.65 -10.76
N TRP A 56 -32.71 38.43 -11.75
CA TRP A 56 -31.73 37.34 -11.73
C TRP A 56 -30.66 37.53 -10.66
N LEU A 57 -30.27 38.78 -10.38
CA LEU A 57 -29.23 39.11 -9.41
C LEU A 57 -29.78 39.01 -7.99
N ASP A 58 -30.96 39.57 -7.76
CA ASP A 58 -31.67 39.51 -6.47
C ASP A 58 -31.97 38.06 -6.06
N THR A 59 -32.47 37.25 -7.00
CA THR A 59 -32.73 35.82 -6.78
C THR A 59 -31.43 35.06 -6.48
N SER A 60 -30.36 35.34 -7.22
CA SER A 60 -29.07 34.66 -7.03
C SER A 60 -28.45 34.99 -5.67
N LEU A 61 -28.52 36.25 -5.24
CA LEU A 61 -27.99 36.72 -3.97
C LEU A 61 -28.78 36.14 -2.79
N ALA A 62 -30.11 36.11 -2.89
CA ALA A 62 -30.97 35.48 -1.90
C ALA A 62 -30.71 33.97 -1.80
N VAL A 63 -30.63 33.25 -2.92
CA VAL A 63 -30.33 31.80 -2.92
C VAL A 63 -28.98 31.52 -2.25
N LEU A 64 -27.94 32.30 -2.56
CA LEU A 64 -26.63 32.15 -1.90
C LEU A 64 -26.69 32.44 -0.40
N MET A 65 -27.40 33.49 0.01
CA MET A 65 -27.55 33.87 1.41
C MET A 65 -28.31 32.80 2.20
N PHE A 66 -29.46 32.34 1.71
CA PHE A 66 -30.29 31.35 2.39
C PHE A 66 -29.64 29.95 2.40
N ALA A 67 -29.03 29.51 1.30
CA ALA A 67 -28.29 28.24 1.27
C ALA A 67 -27.07 28.28 2.20
N GLY A 68 -26.38 29.43 2.30
CA GLY A 68 -25.29 29.64 3.24
C GLY A 68 -25.75 29.58 4.71
N LEU A 69 -26.77 30.37 5.06
CA LEU A 69 -27.23 30.53 6.44
C LEU A 69 -27.95 29.27 6.97
N PHE A 70 -28.76 28.60 6.14
CA PHE A 70 -29.59 27.47 6.58
C PHE A 70 -29.05 26.09 6.15
N GLY A 71 -28.10 26.03 5.22
CA GLY A 71 -27.48 24.79 4.78
C GLY A 71 -26.04 24.62 5.30
N VAL A 72 -25.18 25.57 4.94
CA VAL A 72 -23.73 25.49 5.22
C VAL A 72 -23.41 25.74 6.69
N LEU A 73 -24.00 26.78 7.29
CA LEU A 73 -23.72 27.16 8.67
C LEU A 73 -24.11 26.07 9.70
N PRO A 74 -25.29 25.42 9.63
CA PRO A 74 -25.62 24.33 10.55
C PRO A 74 -24.70 23.11 10.40
N SER A 75 -24.30 22.81 9.17
CA SER A 75 -23.37 21.71 8.85
C SER A 75 -21.97 21.98 9.45
N TRP A 76 -21.53 23.23 9.42
CA TRP A 76 -20.28 23.67 10.03
C TRP A 76 -20.33 23.63 11.57
N ILE A 77 -21.40 24.13 12.19
CA ILE A 77 -21.61 24.07 13.65
C ILE A 77 -21.60 22.62 14.15
N ARG A 78 -22.26 21.71 13.42
CA ARG A 78 -22.26 20.26 13.72
C ARG A 78 -20.85 19.66 13.70
N ARG A 79 -20.01 20.07 12.74
CA ARG A 79 -18.60 19.63 12.66
C ARG A 79 -17.80 20.10 13.87
N LEU A 80 -17.96 21.34 14.29
CA LEU A 80 -17.29 21.89 15.48
C LEU A 80 -17.70 21.18 16.76
N PHE A 81 -19.01 20.92 16.94
CA PHE A 81 -19.51 20.25 18.14
C PHE A 81 -18.92 18.83 18.30
N ARG A 82 -18.67 18.14 17.18
CA ARG A 82 -18.02 16.82 17.20
C ARG A 82 -16.54 16.89 17.52
N GLN A 83 -15.82 17.84 16.94
CA GLN A 83 -14.41 18.05 17.28
C GLN A 83 -14.26 18.40 18.77
N TRP A 84 -15.19 19.17 19.31
CA TRP A 84 -15.23 19.51 20.73
C TRP A 84 -15.53 18.29 21.62
N ARG A 85 -16.56 17.49 21.31
CA ARG A 85 -16.84 16.22 22.04
C ARG A 85 -15.67 15.22 21.96
N ALA A 86 -14.97 15.15 20.82
CA ALA A 86 -13.82 14.27 20.66
C ALA A 86 -12.61 14.72 21.52
N ARG A 87 -12.46 16.03 21.73
CA ARG A 87 -11.46 16.59 22.67
C ARG A 87 -11.86 16.36 24.13
N GLY A 88 -13.16 16.45 24.45
CA GLY A 88 -13.68 16.20 25.81
C GLY A 88 -13.43 14.78 26.34
N ARG A 89 -13.42 13.76 25.47
CA ARG A 89 -13.13 12.37 25.85
C ARG A 89 -11.64 12.07 26.09
N ARG A 90 -10.72 13.00 25.77
CA ARG A 90 -9.28 12.86 26.03
C ARG A 90 -8.83 13.45 27.38
N ARG A 91 -9.76 13.96 28.19
CA ARG A 91 -9.49 14.51 29.54
C ARG A 91 -10.05 13.65 30.68
N ALA A 92 -10.13 12.34 30.51
CA ALA A 92 -10.25 11.43 31.66
C ALA A 92 -8.83 11.10 32.16
N PRO A 93 -8.47 11.40 33.41
CA PRO A 93 -7.12 11.18 33.92
C PRO A 93 -6.83 9.68 34.03
N HIS A 94 -5.71 9.26 33.44
CA HIS A 94 -5.15 7.92 33.58
C HIS A 94 -4.95 7.57 35.06
N ALA A 95 -5.58 6.49 35.51
CA ALA A 95 -5.24 5.85 36.77
C ALA A 95 -3.78 5.39 36.71
N ARG A 96 -2.98 5.92 37.63
CA ARG A 96 -1.56 5.59 37.85
C ARG A 96 -1.43 4.11 38.24
N VAL A 97 -0.74 3.31 37.43
CA VAL A 97 -0.14 2.06 37.89
C VAL A 97 1.19 2.43 38.54
N ARG A 98 1.27 2.26 39.86
CA ARG A 98 2.47 2.45 40.69
C ARG A 98 3.51 1.40 40.33
N THR A 99 4.69 1.84 39.91
CA THR A 99 5.94 1.10 39.99
C THR A 99 6.40 1.07 41.44
N HIS A 100 6.51 -0.12 42.03
CA HIS A 100 7.29 -0.34 43.26
C HIS A 100 8.59 -1.06 42.89
N ALA A 101 9.70 -0.34 43.05
CA ALA A 101 11.02 -0.92 43.29
C ALA A 101 11.20 -1.02 44.82
N GLY A 102 11.67 -2.17 45.31
CA GLY A 102 11.91 -2.42 46.73
C GLY A 102 12.36 -3.86 47.00
N THR A 103 13.67 -4.06 46.88
CA THR A 103 14.57 -4.86 47.73
C THR A 103 14.16 -6.27 48.24
N ALA A 104 15.06 -7.21 47.93
CA ALA A 104 15.26 -8.59 48.39
C ALA A 104 14.77 -9.00 49.80
N SER A 105 14.22 -10.23 49.92
CA SER A 105 14.74 -11.33 50.76
C SER A 105 13.81 -12.56 50.76
N GLY A 106 14.34 -13.75 50.48
CA GLY A 106 13.95 -15.04 51.11
C GLY A 106 12.70 -15.83 50.66
N ALA A 107 12.96 -16.96 49.97
CA ALA A 107 12.21 -18.26 49.95
C ALA A 107 10.85 -18.36 49.19
N PRO A 108 10.38 -19.59 48.89
CA PRO A 108 10.98 -20.69 48.13
C PRO A 108 10.26 -20.92 46.77
N GLU A 109 10.89 -21.71 45.91
CA GLU A 109 10.47 -22.06 44.54
C GLU A 109 9.07 -22.74 44.48
N PRO A 110 8.15 -22.31 43.59
CA PRO A 110 6.88 -23.00 43.36
C PRO A 110 7.09 -24.26 42.48
N PRO A 111 6.30 -25.33 42.69
CA PRO A 111 6.50 -26.61 42.03
C PRO A 111 6.29 -26.53 40.51
N GLY A 112 7.17 -27.20 39.76
CA GLY A 112 7.08 -27.32 38.32
C GLY A 112 5.78 -28.01 37.85
N PRO A 113 5.33 -27.74 36.61
CA PRO A 113 4.15 -28.38 36.05
C PRO A 113 4.36 -29.88 35.88
N PRO A 114 3.31 -30.71 36.04
CA PRO A 114 3.42 -32.16 35.98
C PRO A 114 3.86 -32.64 34.59
N GLU A 115 4.79 -33.60 34.60
CA GLU A 115 5.22 -34.42 33.46
C GLU A 115 4.00 -35.03 32.75
N GLN A 116 3.78 -34.66 31.50
CA GLN A 116 2.84 -35.37 30.63
C GLN A 116 3.50 -36.66 30.13
N PRO A 117 2.83 -37.83 30.20
CA PRO A 117 3.33 -39.04 29.59
C PRO A 117 3.51 -38.87 28.09
N PHE A 118 4.71 -39.18 27.60
CA PHE A 118 5.07 -39.19 26.19
C PHE A 118 4.21 -40.24 25.46
N LEU A 119 3.22 -39.80 24.68
CA LEU A 119 2.50 -40.68 23.75
C LEU A 119 3.37 -40.87 22.49
N PRO A 120 3.63 -42.10 22.04
CA PRO A 120 4.35 -42.33 20.80
C PRO A 120 3.53 -41.83 19.59
N PRO A 121 4.20 -41.39 18.51
CA PRO A 121 3.51 -40.90 17.32
C PRO A 121 2.69 -42.02 16.64
N PRO A 122 1.54 -41.70 16.02
CA PRO A 122 0.76 -42.68 15.27
C PRO A 122 1.56 -43.22 14.08
N ARG A 123 1.57 -44.55 13.91
CA ARG A 123 2.19 -45.24 12.76
C ARG A 123 1.56 -44.76 11.44
N PRO A 124 2.37 -44.67 10.36
CA PRO A 124 1.83 -44.42 9.02
C PRO A 124 0.95 -45.59 8.56
N PRO A 125 -0.17 -45.34 7.86
CA PRO A 125 -0.96 -46.40 7.26
C PRO A 125 -0.14 -47.10 6.16
N GLY A 126 -0.04 -48.42 6.27
CA GLY A 126 0.62 -49.27 5.29
C GLY A 126 -0.07 -49.28 3.92
N PRO A 127 0.61 -49.79 2.88
CA PRO A 127 0.13 -49.77 1.50
C PRO A 127 -1.15 -50.58 1.34
N ARG A 128 -2.22 -49.93 0.85
CA ARG A 128 -3.46 -50.60 0.44
C ARG A 128 -3.19 -51.43 -0.81
N GLN A 129 -3.50 -52.72 -0.69
CA GLN A 129 -3.54 -53.69 -1.77
C GLN A 129 -4.53 -53.26 -2.86
N ALA A 130 -4.13 -53.46 -4.12
CA ALA A 130 -4.96 -53.28 -5.30
C ALA A 130 -6.03 -54.39 -5.39
N PRO A 131 -7.29 -54.08 -5.75
CA PRO A 131 -8.25 -55.08 -6.22
C PRO A 131 -8.11 -55.34 -7.73
N PRO A 132 -8.58 -56.49 -8.23
CA PRO A 132 -8.18 -57.05 -9.51
C PRO A 132 -8.94 -56.47 -10.71
N ALA A 133 -8.37 -56.69 -11.89
CA ALA A 133 -8.91 -56.36 -13.19
C ALA A 133 -10.17 -57.19 -13.53
N GLY A 134 -11.19 -56.50 -14.05
CA GLY A 134 -12.35 -57.07 -14.73
C GLY A 134 -13.02 -56.00 -15.60
N GLY A 135 -13.11 -56.23 -16.91
CA GLY A 135 -13.55 -55.27 -17.93
C GLY A 135 -15.09 -55.11 -18.06
N PRO A 136 -15.60 -54.90 -19.29
CA PRO A 136 -15.78 -53.57 -19.87
C PRO A 136 -17.26 -53.19 -20.08
N GLY A 137 -17.54 -51.89 -20.21
CA GLY A 137 -18.75 -51.38 -20.84
C GLY A 137 -19.56 -50.40 -20.00
N GLY A 138 -19.96 -49.27 -20.61
CA GLY A 138 -21.03 -48.43 -20.07
C GLY A 138 -20.82 -46.93 -20.22
N THR A 139 -20.87 -46.44 -21.46
CA THR A 139 -21.13 -45.04 -21.79
C THR A 139 -22.43 -44.59 -21.13
N ARG A 140 -22.39 -43.56 -20.26
CA ARG A 140 -23.57 -42.73 -20.00
C ARG A 140 -23.20 -41.33 -19.55
N ALA A 141 -23.48 -40.40 -20.45
CA ALA A 141 -23.47 -38.96 -20.25
C ALA A 141 -24.28 -38.56 -19.00
N ARG A 142 -23.75 -37.61 -18.24
CA ARG A 142 -24.56 -36.78 -17.34
C ARG A 142 -24.14 -35.33 -17.51
N GLY A 143 -25.10 -34.55 -18.01
CA GLY A 143 -24.91 -33.17 -18.42
C GLY A 143 -24.73 -32.18 -17.27
N ALA A 144 -24.19 -31.04 -17.68
CA ALA A 144 -24.53 -29.68 -17.25
C ALA A 144 -24.71 -29.44 -15.74
N ALA A 145 -23.60 -29.06 -15.11
CA ALA A 145 -23.59 -28.00 -14.09
C ALA A 145 -22.70 -26.86 -14.60
N ALA A 146 -23.24 -26.03 -15.48
CA ALA A 146 -22.62 -24.77 -15.88
C ALA A 146 -22.82 -23.76 -14.74
N GLY A 147 -21.81 -23.62 -13.87
CA GLY A 147 -21.87 -22.67 -12.76
C GLY A 147 -20.61 -22.50 -11.91
N GLY A 148 -19.45 -23.03 -12.30
CA GLY A 148 -18.27 -23.02 -11.42
C GLY A 148 -16.90 -22.98 -12.12
N GLY A 149 -16.81 -22.50 -13.37
CA GLY A 149 -15.57 -22.58 -14.15
C GLY A 149 -14.59 -21.41 -13.99
N GLU A 150 -15.01 -20.24 -13.53
CA GLU A 150 -14.16 -19.02 -13.54
C GLU A 150 -13.28 -18.85 -12.30
N ASP A 151 -13.78 -19.22 -11.11
CA ASP A 151 -13.04 -19.05 -9.84
C ASP A 151 -11.79 -19.92 -9.74
N THR A 152 -11.73 -21.03 -10.47
CA THR A 152 -10.61 -21.99 -10.41
C THR A 152 -9.34 -21.46 -11.09
N THR A 153 -9.44 -20.45 -11.97
CA THR A 153 -8.33 -20.10 -12.87
C THR A 153 -7.25 -19.22 -12.24
N LEU A 154 -7.59 -18.34 -11.29
CA LEU A 154 -6.63 -17.46 -10.61
C LEU A 154 -5.96 -18.18 -9.43
N SER A 155 -6.75 -18.91 -8.63
CA SER A 155 -6.22 -19.69 -7.50
C SER A 155 -5.27 -20.80 -7.94
N ALA A 156 -5.43 -21.33 -9.17
CA ALA A 156 -4.54 -22.36 -9.72
C ALA A 156 -3.30 -21.80 -10.45
N SER A 157 -3.13 -20.48 -10.55
CA SER A 157 -1.97 -19.89 -11.24
C SER A 157 -0.67 -20.16 -10.48
N ALA A 158 0.25 -20.91 -11.09
CA ALA A 158 1.57 -21.18 -10.54
C ALA A 158 2.40 -19.89 -10.34
N ILE A 159 2.22 -18.90 -11.23
CA ILE A 159 2.90 -17.60 -11.13
C ILE A 159 2.43 -16.85 -9.90
N LEU A 160 1.11 -16.78 -9.68
CA LEU A 160 0.54 -16.12 -8.49
C LEU A 160 0.92 -16.86 -7.20
N ALA A 161 0.90 -18.20 -7.22
CA ALA A 161 1.34 -19.01 -6.07
C ALA A 161 2.82 -18.77 -5.73
N ARG A 162 3.70 -18.73 -6.72
CA ARG A 162 5.12 -18.40 -6.52
C ARG A 162 5.27 -16.99 -5.95
N ALA A 163 4.66 -15.98 -6.57
CA ALA A 163 4.73 -14.60 -6.12
C ALA A 163 4.24 -14.43 -4.66
N ARG A 164 3.16 -15.11 -4.29
CA ARG A 164 2.64 -15.12 -2.91
C ARG A 164 3.64 -15.67 -1.88
N ASN A 165 4.52 -16.58 -2.28
CA ASN A 165 5.45 -17.22 -1.35
C ASN A 165 6.82 -16.53 -1.33
N THR A 166 7.24 -15.89 -2.43
CA THR A 166 8.64 -15.45 -2.60
C THR A 166 8.82 -13.95 -2.78
N MET A 167 7.77 -13.17 -3.04
CA MET A 167 7.88 -11.71 -3.20
C MET A 167 7.87 -10.99 -1.85
N PRO A 168 8.30 -9.71 -1.79
CA PRO A 168 8.16 -8.88 -0.59
C PRO A 168 6.72 -8.90 -0.07
N HIS A 169 6.58 -8.90 1.26
CA HIS A 169 5.30 -9.10 1.94
C HIS A 169 4.12 -8.29 1.37
N PRO A 170 4.27 -6.98 1.06
CA PRO A 170 3.18 -6.21 0.46
C PRO A 170 2.64 -6.81 -0.85
N VAL A 171 3.53 -7.24 -1.75
CA VAL A 171 3.16 -7.85 -3.03
C VAL A 171 2.51 -9.20 -2.79
N ALA A 172 3.13 -10.04 -1.96
CA ALA A 172 2.62 -11.35 -1.63
C ALA A 172 1.21 -11.30 -1.01
N ARG A 173 0.97 -10.34 -0.11
CA ARG A 173 -0.32 -10.11 0.52
C ARG A 173 -1.38 -9.60 -0.46
N ALA A 174 -1.01 -8.71 -1.37
CA ALA A 174 -1.91 -8.24 -2.42
C ALA A 174 -2.28 -9.38 -3.39
N VAL A 175 -1.32 -10.24 -3.76
CA VAL A 175 -1.58 -11.45 -4.56
C VAL A 175 -2.49 -12.43 -3.82
N ARG A 176 -2.29 -12.65 -2.51
CA ARG A 176 -3.21 -13.44 -1.70
C ARG A 176 -4.63 -12.87 -1.76
N THR A 177 -4.78 -11.55 -1.63
CA THR A 177 -6.08 -10.88 -1.69
C THR A 177 -6.76 -11.10 -3.05
N LEU A 178 -6.01 -11.00 -4.14
CA LEU A 178 -6.49 -11.35 -5.48
C LEU A 178 -6.95 -12.81 -5.59
N GLN A 179 -6.17 -13.76 -5.06
CA GLN A 179 -6.53 -15.18 -5.08
C GLN A 179 -7.77 -15.51 -4.22
N GLN A 180 -8.05 -14.70 -3.20
CA GLN A 180 -9.20 -14.84 -2.30
C GLN A 180 -10.44 -14.05 -2.78
N ALA A 181 -10.38 -13.35 -3.91
CA ALA A 181 -11.51 -12.60 -4.44
C ALA A 181 -12.54 -13.54 -5.08
N HIS A 182 -13.81 -13.43 -4.67
CA HIS A 182 -14.86 -14.40 -5.01
C HIS A 182 -15.75 -13.95 -6.19
N SER A 183 -15.59 -12.70 -6.63
CA SER A 183 -16.34 -12.18 -7.77
C SER A 183 -15.42 -11.54 -8.78
N GLY A 184 -15.81 -11.53 -10.06
CA GLY A 184 -15.03 -10.88 -11.12
C GLY A 184 -14.75 -9.40 -10.82
N LYS A 185 -15.66 -8.70 -10.13
CA LYS A 185 -15.44 -7.31 -9.70
C LYS A 185 -14.38 -7.20 -8.60
N GLU A 186 -14.44 -8.05 -7.59
CA GLU A 186 -13.41 -8.10 -6.54
C GLU A 186 -12.05 -8.50 -7.13
N GLN A 187 -12.02 -9.47 -8.05
CA GLN A 187 -10.80 -9.89 -8.75
C GLN A 187 -10.22 -8.74 -9.57
N TYR A 188 -11.06 -7.99 -10.28
CA TYR A 188 -10.65 -6.80 -11.03
C TYR A 188 -10.01 -5.73 -10.13
N GLU A 189 -10.69 -5.36 -9.05
CA GLU A 189 -10.18 -4.36 -8.11
C GLU A 189 -8.89 -4.82 -7.43
N ALA A 190 -8.86 -6.06 -6.94
CA ALA A 190 -7.70 -6.65 -6.27
C ALA A 190 -6.49 -6.81 -7.21
N LEU A 191 -6.71 -7.11 -8.50
CA LEU A 191 -5.64 -7.20 -9.49
C LEU A 191 -4.99 -5.84 -9.72
N LEU A 192 -5.79 -4.79 -9.90
CA LEU A 192 -5.27 -3.43 -10.08
C LEU A 192 -4.56 -2.92 -8.82
N ASP A 193 -5.06 -3.23 -7.63
CA ASP A 193 -4.42 -2.88 -6.36
C ASP A 193 -3.10 -3.66 -6.16
N ALA A 194 -3.05 -4.93 -6.58
CA ALA A 194 -1.82 -5.73 -6.57
C ALA A 194 -0.78 -5.22 -7.58
N ALA A 195 -1.22 -4.75 -8.76
CA ALA A 195 -0.36 -4.12 -9.76
C ALA A 195 0.23 -2.80 -9.25
N GLU A 196 -0.59 -1.96 -8.60
CA GLU A 196 -0.13 -0.72 -7.96
C GLU A 196 0.89 -1.03 -6.86
N THR A 197 0.59 -2.02 -6.00
CA THR A 197 1.51 -2.49 -4.94
C THR A 197 2.84 -2.99 -5.50
N LEU A 198 2.81 -3.81 -6.57
CA LEU A 198 4.01 -4.27 -7.25
C LEU A 198 4.85 -3.10 -7.77
N SER A 199 4.21 -2.12 -8.42
CA SER A 199 4.91 -0.94 -8.95
C SER A 199 5.61 -0.12 -7.85
N ILE A 200 4.99 -0.03 -6.66
CA ILE A 200 5.58 0.64 -5.51
C ILE A 200 6.78 -0.15 -5.00
N CYS A 201 6.67 -1.46 -4.81
CA CYS A 201 7.80 -2.28 -4.31
C CYS A 201 8.98 -2.30 -5.27
N VAL A 202 8.72 -2.39 -6.59
CA VAL A 202 9.73 -2.21 -7.64
C VAL A 202 10.34 -0.81 -7.54
N GLY A 203 9.52 0.23 -7.42
CA GLY A 203 9.95 1.62 -7.32
C GLY A 203 10.84 1.90 -6.11
N VAL A 204 10.41 1.48 -4.93
CA VAL A 204 11.13 1.59 -3.66
C VAL A 204 12.48 0.91 -3.73
N THR A 205 12.51 -0.34 -4.21
CA THR A 205 13.74 -1.13 -4.33
C THR A 205 14.72 -0.47 -5.30
N THR A 206 14.21 -0.01 -6.45
CA THR A 206 14.98 0.72 -7.45
C THR A 206 15.55 2.02 -6.88
N ALA A 207 14.74 2.80 -6.15
CA ALA A 207 15.15 4.08 -5.59
C ALA A 207 16.26 3.91 -4.54
N ALA A 208 16.14 2.90 -3.69
CA ALA A 208 17.14 2.57 -2.68
C ALA A 208 18.48 2.15 -3.33
N LEU A 209 18.44 1.26 -4.33
CA LEU A 209 19.63 0.83 -5.06
C LEU A 209 20.33 1.98 -5.80
N LEU A 210 19.56 2.86 -6.46
CA LEU A 210 20.13 4.04 -7.15
C LEU A 210 20.73 5.04 -6.17
N ARG A 211 20.11 5.25 -5.00
CA ARG A 211 20.67 6.12 -3.96
C ARG A 211 21.98 5.57 -3.43
N THR A 212 22.01 4.31 -2.99
CA THR A 212 23.22 3.71 -2.40
C THR A 212 24.37 3.69 -3.38
N ARG A 213 24.12 3.42 -4.67
CA ARG A 213 25.16 3.53 -5.69
C ARG A 213 25.71 4.96 -5.79
N GLY A 214 24.83 5.96 -5.79
CA GLY A 214 25.25 7.35 -5.86
C GLY A 214 26.04 7.83 -4.62
N GLU A 215 25.74 7.28 -3.43
CA GLU A 215 26.47 7.55 -2.19
C GLU A 215 27.86 6.91 -2.18
N GLN A 216 28.01 5.72 -2.76
CA GLN A 216 29.29 5.02 -2.88
C GLN A 216 30.28 5.70 -3.83
N SER A 217 29.79 6.55 -4.75
CA SER A 217 30.60 7.20 -5.79
C SER A 217 31.13 8.59 -5.44
N GLY A 218 31.21 8.98 -4.15
CA GLY A 218 31.66 10.32 -3.70
C GLY A 218 32.99 10.82 -4.31
N ASP A 219 33.17 12.16 -4.37
CA ASP A 219 34.29 13.02 -4.85
C ASP A 219 35.07 12.66 -6.14
N GLY A 220 34.95 11.44 -6.67
CA GLY A 220 35.45 10.97 -7.96
C GLY A 220 34.35 10.39 -8.85
N ALA A 221 33.12 10.90 -8.69
CA ALA A 221 31.91 10.35 -9.29
C ALA A 221 32.04 10.13 -10.80
N VAL A 222 31.84 8.89 -11.23
CA VAL A 222 31.73 8.55 -12.66
C VAL A 222 30.46 9.24 -13.20
N PRO A 223 30.46 9.78 -14.44
CA PRO A 223 29.30 10.48 -15.02
C PRO A 223 27.97 9.71 -15.00
N GLY A 224 28.00 8.39 -14.79
CA GLY A 224 26.81 7.54 -14.61
C GLY A 224 26.12 7.72 -13.26
N ASP A 225 26.88 7.95 -12.19
CA ASP A 225 26.35 7.97 -10.82
C ASP A 225 25.64 9.30 -10.51
N GLU A 226 26.10 10.41 -11.10
CA GLU A 226 25.38 11.68 -11.05
C GLU A 226 23.96 11.55 -11.66
N LYS A 227 23.82 10.79 -12.75
CA LYS A 227 22.53 10.58 -13.41
C LYS A 227 21.60 9.68 -12.61
N ALA A 228 22.13 8.67 -11.92
CA ALA A 228 21.36 7.86 -10.98
C ALA A 228 20.80 8.74 -9.85
N LEU A 229 21.63 9.60 -9.26
CA LEU A 229 21.20 10.56 -8.23
C LEU A 229 20.19 11.58 -8.74
N ARG A 230 20.28 12.01 -10.01
CA ARG A 230 19.25 12.86 -10.63
C ARG A 230 17.88 12.17 -10.68
N GLN A 231 17.82 10.85 -10.92
CA GLN A 231 16.55 10.13 -10.88
C GLN A 231 15.98 10.07 -9.45
N VAL A 232 16.83 9.87 -8.44
CA VAL A 232 16.41 9.96 -7.03
C VAL A 232 15.89 11.36 -6.70
N SER A 233 16.56 12.41 -7.19
CA SER A 233 16.08 13.79 -7.04
C SER A 233 14.76 14.06 -7.76
N ALA A 234 14.53 13.44 -8.92
CA ALA A 234 13.26 13.57 -9.63
C ALA A 234 12.12 12.92 -8.84
N LEU A 235 12.36 11.75 -8.24
CA LEU A 235 11.41 11.08 -7.35
C LEU A 235 11.12 11.96 -6.11
N ARG A 236 12.15 12.48 -5.46
CA ARG A 236 12.02 13.46 -4.36
C ARG A 236 11.11 14.62 -4.77
N GLY A 237 11.37 15.23 -5.93
CA GLY A 237 10.54 16.33 -6.44
C GLY A 237 9.07 15.95 -6.61
N SER A 238 8.77 14.72 -7.00
CA SER A 238 7.38 14.22 -7.08
C SER A 238 6.76 14.02 -5.70
N LEU A 239 7.47 13.40 -4.75
CA LEU A 239 7.01 13.19 -3.38
C LEU A 239 6.78 14.50 -2.60
N LEU A 240 7.52 15.56 -2.93
CA LEU A 240 7.36 16.88 -2.30
C LEU A 240 6.24 17.74 -2.92
N ARG A 241 5.70 17.34 -4.09
CA ARG A 241 4.64 18.10 -4.79
C ARG A 241 3.25 17.53 -4.54
N SER A 242 3.12 16.21 -4.54
CA SER A 242 1.82 15.54 -4.48
C SER A 242 1.92 14.13 -3.93
N SER A 243 0.81 13.58 -3.45
CA SER A 243 0.71 12.16 -3.10
C SER A 243 1.11 11.29 -4.28
N ALA A 244 2.07 10.39 -4.05
CA ALA A 244 2.41 9.32 -4.96
C ALA A 244 1.17 8.47 -5.26
N THR A 245 1.04 8.15 -6.53
CA THR A 245 0.01 7.31 -7.14
C THR A 245 0.69 6.24 -8.00
N PHE A 246 -0.06 5.25 -8.48
CA PHE A 246 0.43 4.32 -9.51
C PHE A 246 1.16 5.03 -10.66
N GLY A 247 0.62 6.15 -11.15
CA GLY A 247 1.26 6.96 -12.20
C GLY A 247 2.59 7.59 -11.79
N THR A 248 2.74 7.97 -10.52
CA THR A 248 4.01 8.54 -10.02
C THR A 248 5.14 7.52 -10.12
N TRP A 249 4.90 6.29 -9.68
CA TRP A 249 5.90 5.22 -9.66
C TRP A 249 6.24 4.71 -11.05
N THR A 250 5.22 4.46 -11.89
CA THR A 250 5.44 3.94 -13.26
C THR A 250 6.11 4.95 -14.18
N ASN A 251 5.71 6.22 -14.17
CA ASN A 251 6.38 7.26 -14.97
C ASN A 251 7.84 7.46 -14.53
N TRP A 252 8.11 7.36 -13.21
CA TRP A 252 9.47 7.45 -12.71
C TRP A 252 10.31 6.22 -13.10
N LEU A 253 9.75 5.01 -13.00
CA LEU A 253 10.39 3.78 -13.46
C LEU A 253 10.71 3.81 -14.96
N GLU A 254 9.83 4.39 -15.78
CA GLU A 254 10.06 4.60 -17.21
C GLU A 254 11.27 5.52 -17.47
N ALA A 255 11.40 6.62 -16.72
CA ALA A 255 12.58 7.48 -16.78
C ALA A 255 13.87 6.77 -16.35
N VAL A 256 13.79 5.89 -15.35
CA VAL A 256 14.92 5.03 -14.93
C VAL A 256 15.29 4.03 -16.03
N VAL A 257 14.30 3.40 -16.68
CA VAL A 257 14.54 2.48 -17.81
C VAL A 257 15.24 3.19 -18.97
N HIS A 258 14.83 4.41 -19.33
CA HIS A 258 15.53 5.19 -20.35
C HIS A 258 17.00 5.47 -20.00
N LEU A 259 17.27 5.78 -18.73
CA LEU A 259 18.64 5.92 -18.25
C LEU A 259 19.40 4.59 -18.38
N ALA A 260 18.78 3.49 -17.94
CA ALA A 260 19.37 2.16 -17.95
C ALA A 260 19.74 1.66 -19.34
N VAL A 261 18.84 1.82 -20.32
CA VAL A 261 19.11 1.48 -21.74
C VAL A 261 20.24 2.35 -22.30
N SER A 262 20.26 3.65 -21.97
CA SER A 262 21.31 4.55 -22.48
C SER A 262 22.67 4.31 -21.83
N ARG A 263 22.71 3.75 -20.61
CA ARG A 263 23.92 3.53 -19.81
C ARG A 263 23.79 2.28 -18.93
N PRO A 264 23.86 1.07 -19.50
CA PRO A 264 23.70 -0.17 -18.73
C PRO A 264 24.73 -0.31 -17.61
N ALA A 265 25.98 0.09 -17.86
CA ALA A 265 27.08 0.05 -16.89
C ALA A 265 26.85 0.96 -15.65
N ALA A 266 25.98 1.96 -15.76
CA ALA A 266 25.65 2.86 -14.67
C ALA A 266 24.56 2.31 -13.74
N MET A 267 23.92 1.19 -14.08
CA MET A 267 22.83 0.62 -13.30
C MET A 267 23.30 -0.53 -12.41
N PRO A 268 22.76 -0.65 -11.19
CA PRO A 268 22.84 -1.88 -10.41
C PRO A 268 22.38 -3.08 -11.24
N ALA A 269 23.14 -4.18 -11.22
CA ALA A 269 22.86 -5.38 -12.03
C ALA A 269 21.46 -5.96 -11.77
N ALA A 270 20.97 -5.87 -10.53
CA ALA A 270 19.62 -6.27 -10.13
C ALA A 270 18.50 -5.55 -10.91
N LEU A 271 18.78 -4.40 -11.53
CA LEU A 271 17.80 -3.62 -12.28
C LEU A 271 17.75 -3.97 -13.77
N THR A 272 18.55 -4.94 -14.24
CA THR A 272 18.57 -5.36 -15.66
C THR A 272 17.18 -5.80 -16.13
N ALA A 273 16.43 -6.47 -15.27
CA ALA A 273 15.07 -6.92 -15.54
C ALA A 273 14.05 -5.78 -15.79
N LEU A 274 14.38 -4.52 -15.42
CA LEU A 274 13.51 -3.38 -15.70
C LEU A 274 13.46 -3.02 -17.19
N TYR A 275 14.55 -3.27 -17.93
CA TYR A 275 14.75 -2.75 -19.28
C TYR A 275 15.07 -3.83 -20.33
N ASP A 276 15.41 -5.05 -19.92
CA ASP A 276 15.57 -6.16 -20.86
C ASP A 276 14.21 -6.64 -21.39
N GLY A 277 13.99 -6.40 -22.69
CA GLY A 277 12.77 -6.71 -23.44
C GLY A 277 13.00 -7.67 -24.62
N THR A 278 14.10 -8.43 -24.60
CA THR A 278 14.51 -9.34 -25.69
C THR A 278 13.43 -10.32 -26.17
N SER A 279 12.42 -10.62 -25.34
CA SER A 279 11.29 -11.50 -25.67
C SER A 279 9.90 -10.92 -25.35
N GLY A 280 9.72 -9.59 -25.48
CA GLY A 280 8.43 -8.93 -25.28
C GLY A 280 8.51 -7.63 -24.46
N PRO A 281 7.37 -7.06 -24.03
CA PRO A 281 7.38 -5.85 -23.22
C PRO A 281 8.22 -6.04 -21.95
N ALA A 282 9.07 -5.06 -21.64
CA ALA A 282 9.77 -5.02 -20.36
C ALA A 282 8.78 -4.83 -19.19
N LEU A 283 9.23 -5.01 -17.94
CA LEU A 283 8.41 -4.89 -16.73
C LEU A 283 7.53 -3.63 -16.74
N VAL A 284 8.12 -2.48 -17.07
CA VAL A 284 7.42 -1.18 -17.10
C VAL A 284 6.31 -1.15 -18.15
N GLY A 285 6.48 -1.83 -19.29
CA GLY A 285 5.44 -1.94 -20.31
C GLY A 285 4.20 -2.66 -19.81
N HIS A 286 4.38 -3.76 -19.07
CA HIS A 286 3.27 -4.48 -18.43
C HIS A 286 2.58 -3.66 -17.33
N LEU A 287 3.36 -2.96 -16.49
CA LEU A 287 2.80 -2.07 -15.46
C LEU A 287 2.06 -0.88 -16.08
N ASN A 288 2.52 -0.35 -17.21
CA ASN A 288 1.85 0.73 -17.93
C ASN A 288 0.50 0.30 -18.50
N ALA A 289 0.37 -0.93 -19.03
CA ALA A 289 -0.92 -1.47 -19.46
C ALA A 289 -1.94 -1.52 -18.29
N LEU A 290 -1.49 -1.97 -17.12
CA LEU A 290 -2.31 -2.03 -15.90
C LEU A 290 -2.67 -0.64 -15.37
N ARG A 291 -1.75 0.32 -15.46
CA ARG A 291 -2.01 1.73 -15.13
C ARG A 291 -3.07 2.34 -16.04
N VAL A 292 -3.00 2.08 -17.35
CA VAL A 292 -4.00 2.58 -18.31
C VAL A 292 -5.39 2.09 -17.91
N GLU A 293 -5.52 0.82 -17.56
CA GLU A 293 -6.80 0.27 -17.08
C GLU A 293 -7.25 0.92 -15.74
N ARG A 294 -6.33 1.12 -14.79
CA ARG A 294 -6.62 1.84 -13.54
C ARG A 294 -7.12 3.26 -13.78
N ASN A 295 -6.52 3.98 -14.72
CA ASN A 295 -6.91 5.33 -15.09
C ASN A 295 -8.27 5.34 -15.78
N ARG A 296 -8.50 4.41 -16.72
CA ARG A 296 -9.79 4.20 -17.38
C ARG A 296 -10.91 4.02 -16.35
N ALA A 297 -10.70 3.14 -15.37
CA ALA A 297 -11.59 2.94 -14.24
C ALA A 297 -11.78 4.22 -13.39
N ALA A 298 -10.72 4.96 -13.10
CA ALA A 298 -10.80 6.21 -12.33
C ALA A 298 -11.61 7.30 -13.05
N HIS A 299 -11.61 7.30 -14.38
CA HIS A 299 -12.36 8.24 -15.23
C HIS A 299 -13.81 7.80 -15.53
N GLY A 300 -14.32 6.80 -14.82
CA GLY A 300 -15.74 6.42 -14.85
C GLY A 300 -16.05 5.19 -15.70
N ASP A 301 -15.10 4.69 -16.48
CA ASP A 301 -15.25 3.48 -17.31
C ASP A 301 -14.81 2.24 -16.53
N LYS A 302 -15.43 2.06 -15.36
CA LYS A 302 -15.30 0.84 -14.55
C LYS A 302 -16.24 -0.22 -15.09
N PRO A 303 -15.87 -1.52 -15.01
CA PRO A 303 -16.79 -2.57 -15.38
C PRO A 303 -18.06 -2.51 -14.52
N GLN A 304 -19.21 -2.46 -15.18
CA GLN A 304 -20.52 -2.28 -14.53
C GLN A 304 -21.22 -3.62 -14.26
N SER A 305 -20.86 -4.66 -15.02
CA SER A 305 -21.46 -5.98 -14.91
C SER A 305 -20.44 -7.05 -14.50
N ARG A 306 -20.95 -8.20 -14.03
CA ARG A 306 -20.12 -9.37 -13.73
C ARG A 306 -19.38 -9.88 -14.97
N GLY A 307 -20.07 -9.97 -16.11
CA GLY A 307 -19.48 -10.42 -17.37
C GLY A 307 -18.40 -9.47 -17.88
N GLU A 308 -18.63 -8.16 -17.77
CA GLU A 308 -17.62 -7.15 -18.12
C GLU A 308 -16.40 -7.23 -17.19
N SER A 309 -16.61 -7.40 -15.88
CA SER A 309 -15.51 -7.54 -14.92
C SER A 309 -14.66 -8.78 -15.23
N ALA A 310 -15.29 -9.92 -15.51
CA ALA A 310 -14.59 -11.16 -15.88
C ALA A 310 -13.80 -10.99 -17.19
N LEU A 311 -14.38 -10.31 -18.19
CA LEU A 311 -13.68 -9.97 -19.43
C LEU A 311 -12.45 -9.10 -19.16
N ARG A 312 -12.59 -8.02 -18.40
CA ARG A 312 -11.46 -7.14 -18.07
C ARG A 312 -10.36 -7.87 -17.32
N VAL A 313 -10.72 -8.70 -16.33
CA VAL A 313 -9.75 -9.54 -15.61
C VAL A 313 -8.99 -10.44 -16.57
N ARG A 314 -9.67 -11.10 -17.51
CA ARG A 314 -9.04 -11.97 -18.51
C ARG A 314 -8.05 -11.20 -19.41
N GLU A 315 -8.37 -9.96 -19.77
CA GLU A 315 -7.53 -9.11 -20.62
C GLU A 315 -6.28 -8.61 -19.88
N ILE A 316 -6.42 -8.17 -18.62
CA ILE A 316 -5.31 -7.54 -17.89
C ILE A 316 -4.45 -8.53 -17.09
N ARG A 317 -4.96 -9.72 -16.77
CA ARG A 317 -4.24 -10.75 -16.03
C ARG A 317 -2.90 -11.13 -16.67
N PRO A 318 -2.78 -11.39 -17.99
CA PRO A 318 -1.50 -11.71 -18.60
C PRO A 318 -0.44 -10.62 -18.36
N HIS A 319 -0.84 -9.35 -18.37
CA HIS A 319 0.09 -8.26 -18.06
C HIS A 319 0.56 -8.32 -16.60
N PHE A 320 -0.33 -8.61 -15.66
CA PHE A 320 0.05 -8.72 -14.25
C PHE A 320 0.95 -9.93 -13.99
N GLU A 321 0.63 -11.11 -14.53
CA GLU A 321 1.48 -12.31 -14.39
C GLU A 321 2.87 -12.10 -15.01
N GLN A 322 2.95 -11.48 -16.19
CA GLN A 322 4.24 -11.15 -16.80
C GLN A 322 5.01 -10.09 -16.01
N ALA A 323 4.32 -9.09 -15.43
CA ALA A 323 4.97 -8.14 -14.53
C ALA A 323 5.56 -8.84 -13.29
N LEU A 324 4.87 -9.82 -12.71
CA LEU A 324 5.41 -10.61 -11.59
C LEU A 324 6.64 -11.42 -11.99
N VAL A 325 6.62 -12.05 -13.17
CA VAL A 325 7.78 -12.79 -13.71
C VAL A 325 8.97 -11.86 -13.92
N ARG A 326 8.76 -10.69 -14.54
CA ARG A 326 9.84 -9.72 -14.78
C ARG A 326 10.34 -9.04 -13.50
N ALA A 327 9.54 -9.04 -12.44
CA ALA A 327 9.94 -8.53 -11.12
C ALA A 327 10.69 -9.58 -10.26
N GLU A 328 11.13 -10.71 -10.82
CA GLU A 328 11.81 -11.80 -10.10
C GLU A 328 13.04 -11.34 -9.30
N PHE A 329 13.72 -10.26 -9.71
CA PHE A 329 14.83 -9.67 -8.94
C PHE A 329 14.43 -9.26 -7.50
N LEU A 330 13.14 -9.00 -7.23
CA LEU A 330 12.63 -8.74 -5.88
C LEU A 330 12.67 -9.98 -4.98
N THR A 331 12.72 -11.18 -5.57
CA THR A 331 12.85 -12.44 -4.83
C THR A 331 14.31 -12.74 -4.49
N GLU A 332 15.24 -12.29 -5.33
CA GLU A 332 16.69 -12.47 -5.15
C GLU A 332 17.28 -11.45 -4.18
N SER A 333 16.62 -10.30 -4.02
CA SER A 333 17.00 -9.26 -3.07
C SER A 333 15.92 -9.13 -1.98
N PRO A 334 15.95 -9.98 -0.94
CA PRO A 334 14.88 -10.02 0.05
C PRO A 334 14.85 -8.75 0.91
N TRP A 335 13.63 -8.34 1.25
CA TRP A 335 13.39 -7.28 2.23
C TRP A 335 13.48 -7.86 3.64
N VAL A 336 14.19 -7.16 4.51
CA VAL A 336 14.32 -7.52 5.92
C VAL A 336 14.03 -6.32 6.82
N LEU A 337 13.41 -6.56 7.96
CA LEU A 337 13.20 -5.56 9.02
C LEU A 337 14.15 -5.88 10.17
N THR A 338 15.12 -5.01 10.42
CA THR A 338 16.09 -5.20 11.50
C THR A 338 15.41 -5.10 12.87
N VAL A 339 15.80 -5.96 13.80
CA VAL A 339 15.27 -6.02 15.17
C VAL A 339 16.35 -5.61 16.18
N SER A 340 17.57 -6.12 16.00
CA SER A 340 18.70 -5.77 16.86
C SER A 340 20.01 -5.79 16.09
N SER A 341 20.93 -4.93 16.49
CA SER A 341 22.30 -4.87 15.98
C SER A 341 23.26 -4.72 17.15
N SER A 342 24.20 -5.65 17.29
CA SER A 342 25.14 -5.70 18.41
C SER A 342 26.57 -5.72 17.91
N TYR A 343 27.37 -4.71 18.27
CA TYR A 343 28.78 -4.67 17.89
C TYR A 343 29.58 -5.77 18.57
N ARG A 344 30.46 -6.42 17.80
CA ARG A 344 31.37 -7.49 18.22
C ARG A 344 32.80 -6.97 18.10
N PRO A 345 33.43 -6.55 19.22
CA PRO A 345 34.77 -5.96 19.19
C PRO A 345 35.84 -6.88 18.61
N ALA A 346 35.75 -8.18 18.87
CA ALA A 346 36.74 -9.17 18.42
C ALA A 346 36.82 -9.29 16.90
N THR A 347 35.68 -9.24 16.21
CA THR A 347 35.59 -9.37 14.75
C THR A 347 35.44 -8.02 14.05
N ARG A 348 35.23 -6.94 14.80
CA ARG A 348 34.87 -5.61 14.28
C ARG A 348 33.67 -5.64 13.35
N THR A 349 32.69 -6.49 13.68
CA THR A 349 31.43 -6.64 12.94
C THR A 349 30.23 -6.41 13.85
N PHE A 350 29.05 -6.32 13.27
CA PHE A 350 27.77 -6.26 13.95
C PHE A 350 27.02 -7.57 13.75
N ASP A 351 26.56 -8.18 14.84
CA ASP A 351 25.61 -9.29 14.80
C ASP A 351 24.21 -8.71 14.64
N VAL A 352 23.57 -9.00 13.50
CA VAL A 352 22.27 -8.44 13.13
C VAL A 352 21.21 -9.53 13.20
N VAL A 353 20.13 -9.24 13.91
CA VAL A 353 18.89 -10.03 13.87
C VAL A 353 17.85 -9.23 13.09
N ALA A 354 17.26 -9.85 12.08
CA ALA A 354 16.22 -9.25 11.27
C ALA A 354 15.05 -10.22 11.08
N ARG A 355 13.93 -9.70 10.59
CA ARG A 355 12.75 -10.44 10.16
C ARG A 355 12.68 -10.46 8.64
N ASP A 356 12.50 -11.62 8.03
CA ASP A 356 12.37 -11.77 6.58
C ASP A 356 10.97 -11.32 6.14
N VAL A 357 10.89 -10.15 5.53
CA VAL A 357 9.62 -9.49 5.15
C VAL A 357 9.21 -9.94 3.74
N MET A 358 9.10 -11.26 3.60
CA MET A 358 8.83 -11.97 2.37
C MET A 358 7.63 -12.90 2.57
N GLY A 359 6.90 -13.19 1.49
CA GLY A 359 5.71 -14.03 1.56
C GLY A 359 4.49 -13.35 2.21
N ASP A 360 3.33 -14.00 2.18
CA ASP A 360 2.05 -13.39 2.58
C ASP A 360 1.71 -13.52 4.07
N HIS A 361 2.56 -14.20 4.84
CA HIS A 361 2.38 -14.40 6.27
C HIS A 361 2.83 -13.17 7.05
N PRO A 362 2.05 -12.67 8.03
CA PRO A 362 2.42 -11.49 8.82
C PRO A 362 3.49 -11.78 9.89
N ASP A 363 3.62 -13.04 10.31
CA ASP A 363 4.70 -13.46 11.19
C ASP A 363 5.91 -13.86 10.36
N PHE A 364 6.89 -12.96 10.33
CA PHE A 364 8.12 -13.11 9.57
C PHE A 364 9.14 -14.00 10.29
N GLU A 365 9.78 -14.89 9.53
CA GLU A 365 10.88 -15.71 10.03
C GLU A 365 12.06 -14.83 10.45
N ARG A 366 12.77 -15.25 11.51
CA ARG A 366 13.94 -14.53 11.98
C ARG A 366 15.18 -14.99 11.20
N ARG A 367 15.91 -14.02 10.67
CA ARG A 367 17.23 -14.21 10.04
C ARG A 367 18.31 -13.60 10.92
N ARG A 368 19.49 -14.23 10.91
CA ARG A 368 20.71 -13.71 11.52
C ARG A 368 21.79 -13.58 10.47
N PHE A 369 22.53 -12.49 10.49
CA PHE A 369 23.71 -12.28 9.65
C PHE A 369 24.69 -11.34 10.36
N THR A 370 25.93 -11.32 9.88
CA THR A 370 26.96 -10.42 10.37
C THR A 370 27.24 -9.34 9.33
N TRP A 371 27.60 -8.13 9.79
CA TRP A 371 27.91 -7.02 8.89
C TRP A 371 29.08 -6.17 9.38
N ALA A 372 29.81 -5.55 8.46
CA ALA A 372 30.96 -4.70 8.83
C ALA A 372 30.53 -3.31 9.33
N GLU A 373 29.39 -2.82 8.87
CA GLU A 373 28.90 -1.47 9.16
C GLU A 373 27.72 -1.50 10.15
N PRO A 374 27.50 -0.40 10.90
CA PRO A 374 26.34 -0.30 11.77
C PRO A 374 25.05 -0.31 10.94
N VAL A 375 24.06 -1.07 11.40
CA VAL A 375 22.69 -1.06 10.87
C VAL A 375 21.74 -0.53 11.93
N ALA A 376 20.79 0.30 11.51
CA ALA A 376 19.73 0.82 12.37
C ALA A 376 18.75 -0.31 12.70
N THR A 377 18.13 -0.25 13.89
CA THR A 377 17.06 -1.16 14.31
C THR A 377 15.69 -0.62 13.89
N GLU A 378 14.72 -1.51 13.69
CA GLU A 378 13.36 -1.18 13.25
C GLU A 378 13.31 -0.47 11.88
N VAL A 379 14.30 -0.76 11.03
CA VAL A 379 14.45 -0.18 9.70
C VAL A 379 14.42 -1.29 8.65
N PHE A 380 13.79 -0.98 7.51
CA PHE A 380 13.75 -1.86 6.36
C PHE A 380 15.06 -1.79 5.57
N TYR A 381 15.61 -2.95 5.25
CA TYR A 381 16.76 -3.13 4.37
C TYR A 381 16.41 -4.10 3.25
N LEU A 382 17.04 -3.90 2.10
CA LEU A 382 17.14 -4.84 1.00
C LEU A 382 18.49 -5.56 1.11
N LEU A 383 18.52 -6.89 1.08
CA LEU A 383 19.79 -7.61 1.01
C LEU A 383 20.18 -7.81 -0.45
N SER A 384 21.07 -6.98 -0.99
CA SER A 384 21.52 -7.05 -2.38
C SER A 384 22.97 -7.53 -2.45
N ALA A 385 23.21 -8.68 -3.09
CA ALA A 385 24.54 -9.32 -3.17
C ALA A 385 25.27 -9.39 -1.81
N GLY A 386 24.52 -9.67 -0.73
CA GLY A 386 25.03 -9.73 0.63
C GLY A 386 25.21 -8.38 1.33
N THR A 387 24.99 -7.27 0.64
CA THR A 387 25.06 -5.90 1.20
C THR A 387 23.68 -5.40 1.60
N PRO A 388 23.46 -5.01 2.87
CA PRO A 388 22.23 -4.36 3.31
C PRO A 388 22.12 -2.94 2.71
N VAL A 389 21.06 -2.71 1.94
CA VAL A 389 20.71 -1.42 1.35
C VAL A 389 19.48 -0.88 2.07
N ILE A 390 19.61 0.25 2.77
CA ILE A 390 18.51 0.84 3.52
C ILE A 390 17.36 1.27 2.60
N LEU A 391 16.12 0.93 2.95
CA LEU A 391 14.90 1.26 2.19
C LEU A 391 14.24 2.57 2.65
N SER A 392 14.60 3.08 3.83
CA SER A 392 14.20 4.42 4.29
C SER A 392 14.73 5.49 3.33
N PRO A 393 14.01 6.58 3.02
CA PRO A 393 12.71 6.95 3.57
C PRO A 393 11.52 6.42 2.77
N PHE A 394 11.75 5.57 1.77
CA PHE A 394 10.70 5.16 0.84
C PHE A 394 9.71 4.17 1.46
N VAL A 395 10.17 3.35 2.40
CA VAL A 395 9.33 2.40 3.17
C VAL A 395 9.74 2.40 4.63
N ALA A 396 8.75 2.30 5.53
CA ALA A 396 8.94 2.24 6.98
C ALA A 396 7.90 1.35 7.67
N SER A 397 8.23 0.84 8.85
CA SER A 397 7.31 0.11 9.73
C SER A 397 6.73 1.09 10.74
N LEU A 398 5.44 1.40 10.63
CA LEU A 398 4.82 2.43 11.47
C LEU A 398 3.55 1.93 12.13
N PHE A 399 3.30 2.39 13.36
CA PHE A 399 2.05 2.09 14.06
C PHE A 399 0.89 2.84 13.43
N CYS A 400 -0.08 2.09 12.89
CA CYS A 400 -1.29 2.67 12.33
C CYS A 400 -2.35 2.85 13.44
N PRO A 401 -2.75 4.09 13.79
CA PRO A 401 -3.72 4.34 14.86
C PRO A 401 -5.13 3.85 14.51
N GLN A 402 -5.44 3.70 13.21
CA GLN A 402 -6.72 3.17 12.76
C GLN A 402 -6.80 1.65 12.89
N CYS A 403 -5.72 0.95 12.56
CA CYS A 403 -5.64 -0.52 12.64
C CYS A 403 -5.23 -1.01 14.04
N ARG A 404 -4.57 -0.15 14.83
CA ARG A 404 -3.96 -0.45 16.14
C ARG A 404 -2.88 -1.54 16.07
N GLN A 405 -2.07 -1.51 15.02
CA GLN A 405 -0.97 -2.46 14.79
C GLN A 405 0.14 -1.78 13.98
N MET A 406 1.33 -2.38 13.96
CA MET A 406 2.41 -1.99 13.05
C MET A 406 2.05 -2.38 11.63
N GLU A 407 2.25 -1.48 10.67
CA GLU A 407 2.05 -1.76 9.24
C GLU A 407 3.25 -1.33 8.41
N VAL A 408 3.48 -2.06 7.33
CA VAL A 408 4.43 -1.67 6.29
C VAL A 408 3.83 -0.52 5.50
N CYS A 409 4.50 0.62 5.50
CA CYS A 409 4.03 1.84 4.87
C CYS A 409 5.03 2.36 3.85
N TYR A 410 4.54 2.92 2.75
CA TYR A 410 5.37 3.59 1.75
C TYR A 410 5.19 5.11 1.79
N ALA A 411 6.24 5.85 1.42
CA ALA A 411 6.21 7.30 1.30
C ALA A 411 5.22 7.73 0.21
N ALA A 412 4.13 8.40 0.60
CA ALA A 412 3.18 8.96 -0.34
C ALA A 412 3.53 10.41 -0.67
N TRP A 413 3.73 11.27 0.32
CA TRP A 413 4.21 12.63 0.11
C TRP A 413 4.76 13.27 1.38
N ALA A 414 5.47 14.38 1.24
CA ALA A 414 5.87 15.24 2.35
C ALA A 414 5.74 16.72 1.97
N GLY A 415 5.57 17.59 2.97
CA GLY A 415 5.63 19.03 2.76
C GLY A 415 7.01 19.46 2.24
N LYS A 416 7.03 20.40 1.29
CA LYS A 416 8.27 20.87 0.65
C LYS A 416 9.30 21.41 1.64
N ASP A 417 8.84 22.22 2.59
CA ASP A 417 9.73 22.99 3.46
C ASP A 417 9.82 22.38 4.86
N THR A 418 8.68 22.00 5.45
CA THR A 418 8.61 21.46 6.82
C THR A 418 7.46 20.48 7.01
N GLY A 419 7.42 19.80 8.15
CA GLY A 419 6.29 18.96 8.58
C GLY A 419 6.48 17.48 8.25
N PRO A 420 5.55 16.63 8.71
CA PRO A 420 5.70 15.19 8.63
C PRO A 420 5.57 14.67 7.20
N ALA A 421 6.22 13.54 6.94
CA ALA A 421 5.86 12.68 5.82
C ALA A 421 4.50 12.04 6.07
N HIS A 422 3.75 11.89 4.99
CA HIS A 422 2.52 11.12 4.92
C HIS A 422 2.83 9.81 4.21
N LEU A 423 2.75 8.72 4.96
CA LEU A 423 2.97 7.37 4.46
C LEU A 423 1.63 6.65 4.35
N LYS A 424 1.48 5.80 3.34
CA LYS A 424 0.29 4.95 3.18
C LYS A 424 0.64 3.51 3.52
N SER A 425 -0.19 2.86 4.33
CA SER A 425 -0.03 1.44 4.58
C SER A 425 -0.37 0.64 3.33
N PHE A 426 0.43 -0.39 3.04
CA PHE A 426 0.21 -1.25 1.87
C PHE A 426 -1.12 -2.01 1.96
N ASP A 427 -1.42 -2.57 3.13
CA ASP A 427 -2.58 -3.45 3.31
C ASP A 427 -3.93 -2.71 3.31
N ARG A 428 -3.97 -1.53 3.93
CA ARG A 428 -5.23 -0.83 4.22
C ARG A 428 -5.34 0.54 3.55
N GLY A 429 -4.24 1.04 2.97
CA GLY A 429 -4.19 2.39 2.37
C GLY A 429 -4.36 3.52 3.40
N HIS A 430 -4.29 3.22 4.70
CA HIS A 430 -4.41 4.23 5.75
C HIS A 430 -3.20 5.14 5.75
N THR A 431 -3.41 6.42 6.01
CA THR A 431 -2.32 7.39 6.09
C THR A 431 -1.77 7.45 7.52
N VAL A 432 -0.47 7.24 7.65
CA VAL A 432 0.31 7.36 8.89
C VAL A 432 1.31 8.50 8.72
N HIS A 433 1.56 9.25 9.79
CA HIS A 433 2.43 10.42 9.77
C HIS A 433 3.75 10.13 10.48
N SER A 434 4.87 10.57 9.94
CA SER A 434 6.18 10.55 10.61
C SER A 434 6.94 11.86 10.35
N PRO A 435 7.22 12.66 11.40
CA PRO A 435 8.10 13.82 11.31
C PRO A 435 9.48 13.49 10.74
N GLU A 436 10.09 12.42 11.25
CA GLU A 436 11.48 12.02 10.96
C GLU A 436 11.65 11.69 9.48
N LEU A 437 10.73 10.91 8.92
CA LEU A 437 10.74 10.57 7.50
C LEU A 437 10.44 11.77 6.60
N GLY A 438 9.79 12.81 7.13
CA GLY A 438 9.61 14.08 6.42
C GLY A 438 10.94 14.75 6.13
N ASP A 439 11.83 14.78 7.14
CA ASP A 439 13.18 15.32 7.01
C ASP A 439 14.05 14.45 6.13
N GLU A 440 13.95 13.12 6.23
CA GLU A 440 14.69 12.20 5.35
C GLU A 440 14.30 12.35 3.86
N ILE A 441 13.00 12.47 3.54
CA ILE A 441 12.55 12.72 2.15
C ILE A 441 13.13 14.05 1.65
N ARG A 442 13.13 15.09 2.49
CA ARG A 442 13.73 16.39 2.13
C ARG A 442 15.24 16.31 1.99
N ALA A 443 15.91 15.47 2.77
CA ALA A 443 17.36 15.24 2.73
C ALA A 443 17.84 14.38 1.55
N LEU A 444 16.92 13.68 0.85
CA LEU A 444 17.26 13.01 -0.41
C LEU A 444 17.97 13.98 -1.38
N PRO A 445 18.87 13.47 -2.23
CA PRO A 445 19.62 14.28 -3.18
C PRO A 445 18.73 15.28 -3.92
N GLY A 446 19.09 16.57 -3.86
CA GLY A 446 18.44 17.63 -4.62
C GLY A 446 19.23 17.96 -5.88
N LEU A 447 18.53 18.23 -6.98
CA LEU A 447 19.11 18.96 -8.10
C LEU A 447 19.63 20.30 -7.54
N ARG A 448 20.96 20.48 -7.47
CA ARG A 448 21.54 21.81 -7.31
C ARG A 448 20.97 22.65 -8.45
N ARG A 449 20.23 23.72 -8.14
CA ARG A 449 20.04 24.78 -9.14
C ARG A 449 21.46 25.17 -9.55
N ARG A 450 21.80 25.00 -10.83
CA ARG A 450 22.88 25.80 -11.38
C ARG A 450 22.39 27.22 -11.22
N ASP A 451 22.91 27.91 -10.22
CA ASP A 451 22.83 29.36 -10.20
C ASP A 451 23.41 29.80 -11.53
N THR A 452 22.52 30.33 -12.38
CA THR A 452 22.92 31.03 -13.58
C THR A 452 23.50 32.33 -13.09
N ALA A 453 24.77 32.27 -12.67
CA ALA A 453 25.63 33.43 -12.67
C ALA A 453 25.92 33.71 -14.15
N GLY A 454 25.23 34.72 -14.68
CA GLY A 454 25.37 35.29 -16.01
C GLY A 454 24.71 36.65 -15.99
#